data_AF-A0A537RZL3-F1
#
_entry.id   AF-A0A537RZL3-F1
#
_cell.length_a   1.000
_cell.length_b   1.000
_cell.length_c   1.000
_cell.angle_alpha   90.00
_cell.angle_beta   90.00
_cell.angle_gamma   90.00
#
_symmetry.space_group_name_H-M   'P 1'
#
loop_
_entity.id
_entity.type
_entity.pdbx_description
1 polymer ?
#
loop_
_entity_poly.entity_id
_entity_poly.type
_entity_poly.pdbx_seq_one_letter_code
_entity_poly.pdbx_strand_id
1 'polypeptide(L)'
;MSGHPTYQPQSAFLRWMERRLPIGGLVYSSFVVYPTPRNLNYWWAFGGILTFMLSVQIVTGIVLAMHYTPHVDYAFDSVEQIMRDVNYGWLLRYLHSTGAS
;
A
#
# COMPACT_ATOMS: atom_id res chain seq x y z
N MET A 1 -16.25 -28.44 19.23
CA MET A 1 -15.96 -27.23 18.46
C MET A 1 -14.58 -27.39 17.85
N SER A 2 -14.45 -27.56 16.54
CA SER A 2 -13.14 -27.53 15.90
C SER A 2 -12.51 -26.16 16.17
N GLY A 3 -11.30 -26.13 16.75
CA GLY A 3 -10.61 -24.88 17.07
C GLY A 3 -10.36 -24.01 15.84
N HIS A 4 -10.03 -22.73 16.06
CA HIS A 4 -9.68 -21.84 14.97
C HIS A 4 -8.49 -22.40 14.18
N PRO A 5 -8.50 -22.33 12.83
CA PRO A 5 -7.40 -22.84 12.03
C PRO A 5 -6.11 -22.10 12.41
N THR A 6 -5.01 -22.84 12.57
CA THR A 6 -3.69 -22.29 12.89
C THR A 6 -2.75 -22.42 11.70
N TYR A 7 -1.81 -21.50 11.58
CA TYR A 7 -0.83 -21.52 10.50
C TYR A 7 0.11 -22.73 10.64
N GLN A 8 0.21 -23.54 9.58
CA GLN A 8 1.09 -24.71 9.56
C GLN A 8 2.11 -24.62 8.40
N PRO A 9 3.38 -24.26 8.68
CA PRO A 9 4.41 -24.15 7.66
C PRO A 9 4.83 -25.52 7.10
N GLN A 10 4.67 -25.70 5.79
CA GLN A 10 4.92 -26.98 5.11
C GLN A 10 6.41 -27.24 4.84
N SER A 11 7.22 -26.20 4.61
CA SER A 11 8.65 -26.33 4.29
C SER A 11 9.54 -26.21 5.53
N ALA A 12 10.74 -26.82 5.47
CA ALA A 12 11.71 -26.76 6.56
C ALA A 12 12.21 -25.33 6.82
N PHE A 13 12.37 -24.54 5.75
CA PHE A 13 12.72 -23.13 5.82
C PHE A 13 11.62 -22.31 6.52
N LEU A 14 10.35 -22.48 6.14
CA LEU A 14 9.24 -21.78 6.80
C LEU A 14 9.09 -22.19 8.27
N ARG A 15 9.30 -23.46 8.63
CA ARG A 15 9.36 -23.91 10.03
C ARG A 15 10.50 -23.28 10.82
N TRP A 16 11.64 -23.05 10.18
CA TRP A 16 12.77 -22.39 10.81
C TRP A 16 12.50 -20.90 11.02
N MET A 17 11.88 -20.23 10.04
CA MET A 17 11.48 -18.83 10.14
C MET A 17 10.45 -18.63 11.24
N GLU A 18 9.37 -19.42 11.21
CA GLU A 18 8.26 -19.31 12.16
C GLU A 18 8.73 -19.48 13.62
N ARG A 19 9.73 -20.34 13.86
CA ARG A 19 10.33 -20.53 15.20
C ARG A 19 11.12 -19.33 15.71
N ARG A 20 11.60 -18.44 14.83
CA ARG A 20 12.42 -17.28 15.19
C ARG A 20 11.64 -15.99 15.13
N LEU A 21 10.83 -15.84 14.10
CA LEU A 21 9.99 -14.69 13.85
C LEU A 21 8.68 -15.18 13.18
N PRO A 22 7.58 -15.32 13.94
CA PRO A 22 6.33 -15.92 13.48
C PRO A 22 5.50 -14.98 12.59
N ILE A 23 6.11 -14.46 11.52
CA ILE A 23 5.43 -13.56 10.56
C ILE A 23 4.30 -14.31 9.85
N GLY A 24 4.52 -15.58 9.48
CA GLY A 24 3.51 -16.37 8.77
C GLY A 24 2.28 -16.61 9.65
N GLY A 25 2.50 -16.99 10.91
CA GLY A 25 1.44 -17.14 11.90
C GLY A 25 0.69 -15.84 12.17
N LEU A 26 1.41 -14.73 12.33
CA LEU A 26 0.81 -13.41 12.51
C LEU A 26 -0.11 -13.04 11.33
N VAL A 27 0.42 -13.08 10.10
CA VAL A 27 -0.35 -12.72 8.90
C VAL A 27 -1.58 -13.62 8.74
N TYR A 28 -1.42 -14.93 8.93
CA TYR A 28 -2.54 -15.86 8.80
C TYR A 28 -3.65 -15.59 9.81
N SER A 29 -3.28 -15.41 11.10
CA SER A 29 -4.25 -15.14 12.17
C SER A 29 -4.96 -13.79 12.01
N SER A 30 -4.25 -12.76 11.54
CA SER A 30 -4.79 -11.39 11.44
C SER A 30 -5.57 -11.12 10.16
N PHE A 31 -5.22 -11.76 9.03
CA PHE A 31 -5.80 -11.42 7.72
C PHE A 31 -6.54 -12.57 7.03
N VAL A 32 -6.23 -13.84 7.37
CA VAL A 32 -6.83 -14.99 6.67
C VAL A 32 -7.98 -15.60 7.46
N VAL A 33 -7.77 -15.87 8.74
CA VAL A 33 -8.76 -16.56 9.59
C VAL A 33 -9.43 -15.66 10.61
N TYR A 34 -9.22 -14.35 10.51
CA TYR A 34 -9.85 -13.38 11.39
C TYR A 34 -11.38 -13.47 11.26
N PRO A 35 -12.12 -13.68 12.36
CA PRO A 35 -13.57 -13.85 12.29
C PRO A 35 -14.23 -12.51 11.97
N THR A 36 -14.77 -12.38 10.76
CA THR A 36 -15.53 -11.21 10.32
C THR A 36 -17.04 -11.48 10.35
N PRO A 37 -17.87 -10.50 10.78
CA PRO A 37 -19.32 -10.61 10.69
C PRO A 37 -19.78 -10.83 9.25
N ARG A 38 -20.79 -11.68 9.02
CA ARG A 38 -21.29 -11.99 7.67
C ARG A 38 -22.21 -10.92 7.07
N ASN A 39 -22.64 -9.95 7.87
CA ASN A 39 -23.63 -8.93 7.50
C ASN A 39 -22.99 -7.54 7.26
N LEU A 40 -21.71 -7.48 6.85
CA LEU A 40 -21.06 -6.24 6.46
C LEU A 40 -21.74 -5.65 5.22
N ASN A 41 -22.00 -4.35 5.25
CA ASN A 41 -22.50 -3.60 4.10
C ASN A 41 -21.33 -2.92 3.34
N TYR A 42 -21.63 -2.26 2.22
CA TYR A 42 -20.61 -1.65 1.35
C TYR A 42 -19.76 -0.56 2.02
N TRP A 43 -20.22 0.07 3.10
CA TRP A 43 -19.45 1.11 3.79
C TRP A 43 -18.16 0.57 4.43
N TRP A 44 -18.09 -0.74 4.71
CA TRP A 44 -16.89 -1.37 5.25
C TRP A 44 -15.77 -1.52 4.20
N ALA A 45 -16.06 -1.34 2.91
CA ALA A 45 -15.05 -1.37 1.86
C ALA A 45 -14.14 -0.13 1.86
N PHE A 46 -14.60 1.01 2.42
CA PHE A 46 -13.84 2.25 2.41
C PHE A 46 -12.48 2.14 3.10
N GLY A 47 -12.34 1.33 4.16
CA GLY A 47 -11.04 1.10 4.78
C GLY A 47 -10.01 0.45 3.83
N GLY A 48 -10.46 -0.51 3.01
CA GLY A 48 -9.63 -1.12 1.98
C GLY A 48 -9.26 -0.13 0.87
N ILE A 49 -10.23 0.68 0.43
CA ILE A 49 -10.01 1.75 -0.56
C ILE A 49 -8.99 2.76 -0.05
N LEU A 50 -9.09 3.20 1.21
CA LEU A 50 -8.14 4.14 1.83
C LEU A 50 -6.73 3.55 1.91
N THR A 51 -6.61 2.27 2.24
CA THR A 51 -5.30 1.58 2.27
C THR A 51 -4.66 1.55 0.88
N PHE A 52 -5.46 1.30 -0.15
CA PHE A 52 -5.02 1.36 -1.54
C PHE A 52 -4.63 2.79 -1.95
N MET A 53 -5.46 3.79 -1.65
CA MET A 53 -5.16 5.21 -1.92
C MET A 53 -3.87 5.66 -1.23
N LEU A 54 -3.66 5.29 0.03
CA LEU A 54 -2.41 5.57 0.75
C LEU A 54 -1.20 5.00 0.01
N SER A 55 -1.29 3.75 -0.45
CA SER A 55 -0.22 3.10 -1.21
C SER A 55 0.06 3.84 -2.53
N VAL A 56 -0.99 4.23 -3.25
CA VAL A 56 -0.88 5.04 -4.47
C VAL A 56 -0.21 6.38 -4.18
N GLN A 57 -0.62 7.10 -3.12
CA GLN A 57 -0.03 8.40 -2.76
C GLN A 57 1.43 8.29 -2.35
N ILE A 58 1.82 7.25 -1.62
CA ILE A 58 3.24 7.03 -1.24
C ILE A 58 4.08 6.77 -2.49
N VAL A 59 3.65 5.84 -3.34
CA VAL A 59 4.43 5.45 -4.53
C VAL A 59 4.55 6.63 -5.50
N THR A 60 3.44 7.27 -5.85
CA THR A 60 3.45 8.44 -6.75
C THR A 60 4.20 9.61 -6.13
N GLY A 61 4.02 9.87 -4.84
CA GLY A 61 4.68 10.96 -4.12
C GLY A 61 6.19 10.81 -4.06
N ILE A 62 6.70 9.59 -3.81
CA ILE A 62 8.15 9.32 -3.84
C ILE A 62 8.72 9.61 -5.23
N VAL A 63 8.06 9.16 -6.30
CA VAL A 63 8.53 9.40 -7.67
C VAL A 63 8.51 10.89 -8.00
N LEU A 64 7.45 11.61 -7.63
CA LEU A 64 7.38 13.06 -7.84
C LEU A 64 8.46 13.82 -7.05
N ALA A 65 8.72 13.40 -5.80
CA ALA A 65 9.75 14.00 -4.96
C ALA A 65 11.17 13.84 -5.54
N MET A 66 11.44 12.80 -6.34
CA MET A 66 12.72 12.63 -7.04
C MET A 66 12.95 13.67 -8.15
N HIS A 67 11.89 14.31 -8.65
CA HIS A 67 11.95 15.28 -9.74
C HIS A 67 11.54 16.70 -9.33
N TYR A 68 10.93 16.86 -8.16
CA TYR A 68 10.50 18.16 -7.64
C TYR A 68 11.66 18.92 -6.98
N THR A 69 11.76 20.22 -7.24
CA THR A 69 12.74 21.10 -6.60
C THR A 69 12.05 22.01 -5.58
N PRO A 70 12.28 21.83 -4.26
CA PRO A 70 11.62 22.63 -3.21
C PRO A 70 12.28 23.99 -3.01
N HIS A 71 12.36 24.81 -4.06
CA HIS A 71 12.92 26.15 -4.04
C HIS A 71 11.99 27.13 -4.77
N VAL A 72 11.80 28.34 -4.23
CA VAL A 72 10.81 29.31 -4.75
C VAL A 72 11.02 29.63 -6.24
N ASP A 73 12.27 29.72 -6.68
CA ASP A 73 12.61 30.04 -8.08
C ASP A 73 12.40 28.86 -9.05
N TYR A 74 12.33 27.62 -8.54
CA TYR A 74 12.35 26.40 -9.37
C TYR A 74 11.15 25.46 -9.15
N ALA A 75 10.32 25.72 -8.14
CA ALA A 75 9.22 24.82 -7.76
C ALA A 75 8.24 24.62 -8.91
N PHE A 76 7.81 25.70 -9.56
CA PHE A 76 6.88 25.62 -10.68
C PHE A 76 7.53 24.97 -11.90
N ASP A 77 8.72 25.41 -12.29
CA ASP A 77 9.46 24.88 -13.44
C ASP A 77 9.74 23.38 -13.30
N SER A 78 10.12 22.91 -12.11
CA SER A 78 10.32 21.47 -11.86
C SER A 78 9.04 20.65 -12.03
N VAL A 79 7.88 21.22 -11.71
CA VAL A 79 6.58 20.59 -11.93
C VAL A 79 6.19 20.57 -13.41
N GLU A 80 6.55 21.59 -14.19
CA GLU A 80 6.39 21.57 -15.65
C GLU A 80 7.33 20.54 -16.31
N GLN A 81 8.56 20.44 -15.84
CA GLN A 81 9.51 19.41 -16.28
C GLN A 81 8.96 17.99 -16.03
N ILE A 82 8.33 17.75 -14.87
CA ILE A 82 7.63 16.49 -14.60
C ILE A 82 6.54 16.22 -15.64
N MET A 83 5.77 17.23 -16.04
CA MET A 83 4.69 17.05 -17.00
C MET A 83 5.17 16.74 -18.42
N ARG A 84 6.29 17.35 -18.83
CA ARG A 84 6.72 17.36 -20.24
C ARG A 84 7.84 16.36 -20.52
N ASP A 85 8.76 16.20 -19.58
CA ASP A 85 10.05 15.55 -19.85
C ASP A 85 10.23 14.23 -19.09
N VAL A 86 9.53 14.04 -17.97
CA VAL A 86 9.54 12.77 -17.23
C VAL A 86 8.61 11.77 -17.90
N ASN A 87 9.10 10.55 -18.16
CA ASN A 87 8.30 9.47 -18.71
C ASN A 87 7.07 9.19 -17.84
N TYR A 88 5.88 9.30 -18.43
CA TYR A 88 4.59 9.20 -17.72
C TYR A 88 4.42 10.20 -16.55
N GLY A 89 5.25 11.25 -16.46
CA GLY A 89 5.18 12.21 -15.38
C GLY A 89 3.85 12.96 -15.33
N TRP A 90 3.22 13.20 -16.49
CA TRP A 90 1.85 13.72 -16.56
C TRP A 90 0.84 12.82 -15.85
N LEU A 91 0.93 11.50 -16.07
CA LEU A 91 0.03 10.52 -15.46
C LEU A 91 0.29 10.44 -13.96
N LEU A 92 1.55 10.38 -13.54
CA LEU A 92 1.93 10.30 -12.13
C LEU A 92 1.49 11.55 -11.35
N ARG A 93 1.65 12.74 -11.93
CA ARG A 93 1.18 13.98 -11.32
C ARG A 93 -0.34 13.96 -11.14
N TYR A 94 -1.10 13.59 -12.16
CA TYR A 94 -2.55 13.54 -12.06
C TYR A 94 -3.03 12.45 -11.10
N LEU A 95 -2.40 11.28 -11.09
CA LEU A 95 -2.70 10.24 -10.10
C LEU A 95 -2.48 10.74 -8.66
N HIS A 96 -1.39 11.46 -8.41
CA HIS A 96 -1.10 12.00 -7.07
C HIS A 96 -2.05 13.12 -6.65
N SER A 97 -2.42 14.02 -7.58
CA SER A 97 -3.33 15.12 -7.27
C SER A 97 -4.78 14.67 -7.15
N THR A 98 -5.25 13.82 -8.07
CA THR A 98 -6.63 13.30 -8.07
C THR A 98 -6.82 12.24 -6.99
N GLY A 99 -5.80 11.43 -6.68
CA GLY A 99 -5.83 10.46 -5.58
C GLY A 99 -5.92 11.08 -4.18
N ALA A 100 -5.74 12.40 -4.06
CA ALA A 100 -5.94 13.14 -2.81
C ALA A 100 -7.38 13.64 -2.60
N SER A 101 -8.25 13.56 -3.62
CA SER A 101 -9.67 13.98 -3.55
C SER A 101 -10.54 12.92 -2.88
#